data_AF-A0A2D0L860-F1
#
_entry.id   AF-A0A2D0L860-F1
#
_cell.length_a   1.000
_cell.length_b   1.000
_cell.length_c   1.000
_cell.angle_alpha   90.00
_cell.angle_beta   90.00
_cell.angle_gamma   90.00
#
_symmetry.space_group_name_H-M   'P 1'
#
loop_
_entity.id
_entity.type
_entity.pdbx_description
1 polymer ?
#
loop_
_entity_poly.entity_id
_entity_poly.type
_entity_poly.pdbx_seq_one_letter_code
_entity_poly.pdbx_strand_id
1 'polypeptide(L)' 'MRLKSQAHSELKLCLMSDDVVAGLAGQRSKEGYNLQRMLEILTAQGVEVKLCKTGSDARGINKLALVDGVANDG' A
#
# COMPACT_ATOMS: atom_id res chain seq x y z
N MET A 1 4.42 -17.98 -32.81
CA MET A 1 3.66 -17.90 -31.54
C MET A 1 3.85 -16.50 -30.97
N ARG A 2 2.86 -15.60 -31.13
CA ARG A 2 2.90 -14.23 -30.60
C ARG A 2 2.28 -14.28 -29.19
N LEU A 3 3.02 -13.90 -28.15
CA LEU A 3 2.41 -13.61 -26.85
C LEU A 3 1.41 -12.48 -27.06
N LYS A 4 0.14 -12.72 -26.73
CA LYS A 4 -0.85 -11.65 -26.62
C LYS A 4 -0.37 -10.69 -25.55
N SER A 5 -0.23 -9.42 -25.90
CA SER A 5 0.05 -8.33 -24.96
C SER A 5 -0.98 -8.38 -23.84
N GLN A 6 -0.52 -8.57 -22.59
CA GLN A 6 -1.37 -8.33 -21.43
C GLN A 6 -1.85 -6.88 -21.49
N ALA A 7 -3.15 -6.66 -21.37
CA ALA A 7 -3.69 -5.32 -21.20
C ALA A 7 -3.09 -4.75 -19.90
N HIS A 8 -2.32 -3.68 -20.00
CA HIS A 8 -1.76 -2.98 -18.85
C HIS A 8 -2.90 -2.17 -18.21
N SER A 9 -3.60 -2.76 -17.24
CA SER A 9 -4.61 -2.05 -16.46
C SER A 9 -3.92 -1.09 -15.51
N GLU A 10 -4.35 0.18 -15.53
CA GLU A 10 -3.93 1.15 -14.53
C GLU A 10 -4.60 0.77 -13.20
N LEU A 11 -3.78 0.42 -12.20
CA LEU A 11 -4.23 0.03 -10.87
C LEU A 11 -3.91 1.13 -9.87
N LYS A 12 -4.88 1.45 -9.02
CA LYS A 12 -4.74 2.32 -7.85
C LYS A 12 -5.36 1.63 -6.66
N LEU A 13 -4.70 1.69 -5.51
CA LEU A 13 -5.10 1.04 -4.28
C LEU A 13 -5.30 2.09 -3.19
N CYS A 14 -6.46 2.09 -2.54
CA CYS A 14 -6.74 2.92 -1.38
C CYS A 14 -7.03 2.03 -0.16
N LEU A 15 -6.30 2.22 0.93
CA LEU A 15 -6.50 1.54 2.20
C LEU A 15 -7.39 2.40 3.10
N MET A 16 -8.44 1.79 3.67
CA MET A 16 -9.50 2.50 4.38
C MET A 16 -9.78 1.86 5.74
N SER A 17 -10.42 2.61 6.64
CA SER A 17 -10.78 2.16 8.00
C SER A 17 -9.59 1.60 8.78
N ASP A 18 -9.56 0.30 9.09
CA ASP A 18 -8.48 -0.36 9.84
C ASP A 18 -7.29 -0.73 8.93
N ASP A 19 -7.52 -0.87 7.62
CA ASP A 19 -6.48 -1.25 6.66
C ASP A 19 -5.40 -0.18 6.53
N VAL A 20 -5.67 1.07 6.95
CA VAL A 20 -4.69 2.15 6.96
C VAL A 20 -3.42 1.79 7.76
N VAL A 21 -3.56 0.92 8.77
CA VAL A 21 -2.45 0.46 9.61
C VAL A 21 -1.47 -0.43 8.82
N ALA A 22 -1.93 -1.10 7.76
CA ALA A 22 -1.07 -1.89 6.89
C ALA A 22 -0.06 -1.03 6.12
N GLY A 23 -0.27 0.29 6.04
CA GLY A 23 0.67 1.23 5.45
C GLY A 23 1.90 1.55 6.31
N LEU A 24 1.96 1.11 7.57
CA LEU A 24 3.09 1.38 8.47
C LEU A 24 4.35 0.60 8.08
N ALA A 25 5.50 1.27 8.14
CA ALA A 25 6.80 0.64 7.93
C ALA A 25 7.28 -0.16 9.17
N GLY A 26 8.23 -1.06 8.93
CA GLY A 26 8.90 -1.84 9.97
C GLY A 26 8.16 -3.12 10.36
N GLN A 27 7.26 -3.63 9.51
CA GLN A 27 6.47 -4.81 9.82
C GLN A 27 7.34 -6.08 9.88
N ARG A 28 7.25 -6.82 10.99
CA ARG A 28 7.92 -8.10 11.20
C ARG A 28 6.90 -9.21 11.39
N SER A 29 6.47 -9.83 10.29
CA SER A 29 5.61 -11.01 10.33
C SER A 29 6.41 -12.22 10.83
N LYS A 30 5.89 -12.92 11.84
CA LYS A 30 6.49 -14.17 12.34
C LYS A 30 6.13 -15.37 11.47
N GLU A 31 4.92 -15.37 10.93
CA GLU A 31 4.38 -16.39 10.02
C GLU A 31 3.49 -15.72 8.97
N GLY A 32 3.31 -16.37 7.82
CA GLY A 32 2.46 -15.87 6.73
C GLY A 32 3.09 -14.78 5.86
N TYR A 33 2.23 -14.03 5.16
CA TYR A 33 2.64 -13.03 4.18
C TYR A 33 2.93 -11.67 4.83
N ASN A 34 3.93 -10.95 4.32
CA ASN A 34 4.34 -9.65 4.85
C ASN A 34 3.70 -8.53 4.02
N LEU A 35 2.79 -7.76 4.64
CA LEU A 35 2.04 -6.72 3.95
C LEU A 35 2.93 -5.55 3.51
N GLN A 36 3.93 -5.17 4.28
CA GLN A 36 4.91 -4.17 3.83
C GLN A 36 5.57 -4.60 2.51
N ARG A 37 6.06 -5.85 2.43
CA ARG A 37 6.68 -6.33 1.19
C ARG A 37 5.70 -6.39 0.02
N MET A 38 4.44 -6.70 0.27
CA MET A 38 3.38 -6.65 -0.74
C MET A 38 3.23 -5.23 -1.31
N LEU A 39 3.13 -4.24 -0.43
CA LEU A 39 2.93 -2.85 -0.80
C LEU A 39 4.16 -2.31 -1.55
N GLU A 40 5.38 -2.66 -1.12
CA GLU A 40 6.62 -2.34 -1.83
C GLU A 40 6.65 -2.91 -3.27
N ILE A 41 6.15 -4.13 -3.47
CA ILE A 41 6.06 -4.74 -4.81
C ILE A 41 5.07 -3.95 -5.68
N LEU A 42 3.91 -3.59 -5.14
CA LEU A 42 2.89 -2.84 -5.87
C LEU A 42 3.39 -1.45 -6.24
N THR A 43 3.99 -0.72 -5.29
CA THR A 43 4.53 0.63 -5.54
C THR A 43 5.71 0.59 -6.51
N ALA A 44 6.57 -0.43 -6.46
CA ALA A 44 7.64 -0.63 -7.44
C ALA A 44 7.13 -0.94 -8.85
N GLN A 45 5.93 -1.53 -8.97
CA GLN A 45 5.25 -1.75 -10.26
C GLN A 45 4.52 -0.50 -10.77
N GLY A 46 4.57 0.61 -10.04
CA GLY A 46 3.93 1.86 -10.41
C GLY A 46 2.46 1.96 -9.97
N VAL A 47 1.99 1.06 -9.10
CA VAL A 47 0.65 1.17 -8.49
C VAL A 47 0.66 2.30 -7.47
N GLU A 48 -0.25 3.26 -7.63
CA GLU A 48 -0.46 4.29 -6.62
C GLU A 48 -1.15 3.68 -5.39
N VAL A 49 -0.52 3.78 -4.22
CA VAL A 49 -1.09 3.29 -2.95
C VAL A 49 -1.32 4.47 -2.01
N LYS A 50 -2.57 4.66 -1.61
CA LYS A 50 -3.00 5.75 -0.72
C LYS A 50 -3.65 5.24 0.56
N LEU A 51 -3.45 5.96 1.66
CA LEU A 51 -4.17 5.75 2.92
C LEU A 51 -5.27 6.80 3.06
N CYS A 52 -6.49 6.39 3.36
CA CYS A 52 -7.57 7.32 3.65
C CYS A 52 -7.20 8.24 4.83
N LYS A 53 -7.28 9.55 4.62
CA LYS A 53 -6.92 10.58 5.60
C LYS A 53 -7.68 10.44 6.91
N THR A 54 -9.02 10.39 6.86
CA THR A 54 -9.87 10.23 8.06
C THR A 54 -9.54 8.96 8.83
N GLY A 55 -9.28 7.85 8.13
CA GLY A 55 -8.89 6.60 8.78
C GLY A 55 -7.53 6.72 9.48
N SER A 56 -6.58 7.36 8.82
CA SER A 56 -5.21 7.54 9.31
C SER A 56 -5.14 8.53 10.49
N ASP A 57 -5.95 9.59 10.46
CA ASP A 57 -6.15 10.51 11.58
C ASP A 57 -6.77 9.79 12.78
N ALA A 58 -7.84 9.01 12.56
CA ALA A 58 -8.52 8.29 13.62
C ALA A 58 -7.63 7.24 14.31
N ARG A 59 -6.64 6.66 13.61
CA ARG A 59 -5.63 5.76 14.21
C ARG A 59 -4.35 6.47 14.67
N GLY A 60 -4.22 7.78 14.45
CA GLY A 60 -3.04 8.55 14.85
C GLY A 60 -1.76 8.20 14.07
N ILE A 61 -1.87 7.63 12.88
CA ILE A 61 -0.72 7.14 12.09
C ILE A 61 -0.17 8.15 11.08
N ASN A 62 -0.83 9.29 10.91
CA ASN A 62 -0.50 10.28 9.86
C ASN A 62 0.92 10.85 9.91
N LYS A 63 1.61 10.74 11.05
CA LYS A 63 2.99 11.23 11.25
C LYS A 63 4.02 10.10 11.41
N LEU A 64 3.58 8.85 11.29
CA LEU A 64 4.46 7.68 11.41
C LEU A 64 5.11 7.37 10.06
N ALA A 65 6.22 6.65 10.11
CA ALA A 65 6.89 6.18 8.90
C ALA A 65 5.98 5.18 8.16
N LEU A 66 5.70 5.48 6.89
CA LEU A 66 4.95 4.61 6.00
C LEU A 66 5.90 3.76 5.16
N VAL A 67 5.37 2.66 4.61
CA VAL A 67 6.06 1.82 3.63
C VAL A 67 6.44 2.65 2.41
N ASP A 68 7.60 2.35 1.82
CA ASP A 68 8.12 3.08 0.66
C ASP A 68 7.11 3.09 -0.52
N GLY A 69 6.83 4.30 -1.01
CA GLY A 69 5.86 4.53 -2.09
C GLY A 69 4.40 4.62 -1.65
N VAL A 70 4.08 4.36 -0.38
CA VAL A 70 2.74 4.59 0.20
C VAL A 70 2.65 6.03 0.70
N ALA A 71 1.51 6.68 0.47
CA ALA A 71 1.27 8.04 0.94
C ALA A 71 -0.13 8.20 1.52
N ASN A 72 -0.34 9.21 2.37
CA ASN A 72 -1.68 9.62 2.75
C ASN A 72 -2.41 10.23 1.54
N ASP A 73 -3.72 10.02 1.51
CA ASP A 73 -4.64 10.76 0.65
C ASP A 73 -4.68 12.24 1.07
N GLY A 74 -4.76 13.15 0.10
CA GLY A 74 -4.60 14.60 0.29
C GLY A 74 -5.62 15.23 1.24
#